data_AF-A5KXM5-F1
#
_entry.id   AF-A5KXM5-F1
#
_cell.length_a   1.000
_cell.length_b   1.000
_cell.length_c   1.000
_cell.angle_alpha   90.00
_cell.angle_beta   90.00
_cell.angle_gamma   90.00
#
_symmetry.space_group_name_H-M   'P 1'
#
loop_
_entity.id
_entity.type
_entity.pdbx_description
1 polymer ?
#
loop_
_entity_poly.entity_id
_entity_poly.type
_entity_poly.pdbx_seq_one_letter_code
_entity_poly.pdbx_strand_id
1 'polypeptide(L)'
;MSLLLEADPSEASIASYLSESWCYAAKRDNQILGVCVVKPISDDTAEIFNVSVSPEHQQQGIGSQVLKFALKQVVNQGIKRVELGTGTFGYQLTYY
;
A
#
# COMPACT_ATOMS: atom_id res chain seq x y z
N MET A 1 -1.19 13.22 2.11
CA MET A 1 -2.40 12.54 2.61
C MET A 1 -3.41 12.23 1.51
N SER A 2 -3.48 13.00 0.41
CA SER A 2 -4.47 12.81 -0.65
C SER A 2 -4.54 11.38 -1.24
N LEU A 3 -3.40 10.70 -1.43
CA LEU A 3 -3.38 9.33 -1.96
C LEU A 3 -3.85 8.26 -0.97
N LEU A 4 -3.61 8.44 0.33
CA LEU A 4 -4.06 7.49 1.36
C LEU A 4 -5.58 7.60 1.54
N LEU A 5 -6.11 8.83 1.42
CA LEU A 5 -7.53 9.14 1.50
C LEU A 5 -8.36 8.57 0.33
N GLU A 6 -7.74 8.34 -0.82
CA GLU A 6 -8.40 7.68 -1.97
C GLU A 6 -8.76 6.22 -1.67
N ALA A 7 -7.97 5.53 -0.85
CA ALA A 7 -8.18 4.12 -0.52
C ALA A 7 -8.86 3.93 0.85
N ASP A 8 -8.71 4.86 1.79
CA ASP A 8 -9.43 4.87 3.06
C ASP A 8 -9.91 6.28 3.38
N PRO A 9 -11.23 6.56 3.40
CA PRO A 9 -11.75 7.90 3.63
C PRO A 9 -11.55 8.41 5.08
N SER A 10 -11.08 7.57 6.01
CA SER A 10 -10.94 7.91 7.43
C SER A 10 -9.50 8.24 7.81
N GLU A 11 -9.19 9.52 8.03
CA GLU A 11 -7.88 9.97 8.54
C GLU A 11 -7.51 9.33 9.89
N ALA A 12 -8.50 9.10 10.75
CA ALA A 12 -8.27 8.46 12.05
C ALA A 12 -7.85 6.99 11.89
N SER A 13 -8.45 6.27 10.95
CA SER A 13 -8.05 4.91 10.60
C SER A 13 -6.64 4.90 10.02
N ILE A 14 -6.37 5.83 9.08
CA ILE A 14 -5.05 6.04 8.47
C ILE A 14 -3.98 6.27 9.55
N ALA A 15 -4.19 7.21 10.47
CA ALA A 15 -3.22 7.52 11.52
C ALA A 15 -2.94 6.33 12.45
N SER A 16 -3.98 5.53 12.75
CA SER A 16 -3.87 4.37 13.62
C SER A 16 -2.98 3.28 13.00
N TYR A 17 -3.16 2.94 11.72
CA TYR A 17 -2.28 1.96 11.08
C TYR A 17 -0.93 2.55 10.69
N LEU A 18 -0.83 3.83 10.30
CA LEU A 18 0.42 4.50 9.89
C LEU A 18 1.50 4.43 10.98
N SER A 19 1.10 4.53 12.26
CA SER A 19 2.03 4.57 13.38
C SER A 19 2.81 3.27 13.56
N GLU A 20 2.24 2.14 13.15
CA GLU A 20 2.80 0.79 13.31
C GLU A 20 3.11 0.11 11.97
N SER A 21 3.05 0.85 10.86
CA SER A 21 3.20 0.28 9.51
C SER A 21 4.38 0.85 8.75
N TRP A 22 4.88 0.04 7.82
CA TRP A 22 5.87 0.41 6.85
C TRP A 22 5.21 1.07 5.65
N CYS A 23 5.57 2.32 5.43
CA CYS A 23 5.04 3.12 4.34
C CYS A 23 6.06 3.21 3.21
N TYR A 24 5.67 2.70 2.04
CA TYR A 24 6.46 2.75 0.82
C TYR A 24 5.78 3.70 -0.17
N ALA A 25 6.55 4.60 -0.76
CA ALA A 25 6.03 5.57 -1.72
C ALA A 25 6.85 5.53 -3.02
N ALA A 26 6.16 5.44 -4.15
CA ALA A 26 6.76 5.67 -5.46
C ALA A 26 6.79 7.18 -5.70
N LYS A 27 7.99 7.72 -5.89
CA LYS A 27 8.23 9.15 -6.12
C LYS A 27 8.92 9.36 -7.46
N ARG A 28 8.45 10.34 -8.24
CA ARG A 28 9.05 10.77 -9.51
C ARG A 28 9.04 12.29 -9.55
N ASP A 29 10.15 12.93 -9.93
CA ASP A 29 10.25 14.39 -10.08
C ASP A 29 9.67 15.19 -8.90
N ASN A 30 10.01 14.75 -7.68
CA ASN A 30 9.53 15.30 -6.43
C ASN A 30 8.04 15.05 -6.07
N GLN A 31 7.28 14.36 -6.92
CA GLN A 31 5.87 14.03 -6.71
C GLN A 31 5.67 12.57 -6.32
N ILE A 32 4.77 12.32 -5.36
CA ILE A 32 4.38 10.95 -4.98
C ILE A 32 3.34 10.47 -6.00
N LEU A 33 3.68 9.41 -6.73
CA LEU A 33 2.83 8.81 -7.74
C LEU A 33 2.05 7.61 -7.20
N GLY A 34 2.52 6.98 -6.13
CA GLY A 34 1.81 5.88 -5.49
C GLY A 34 2.34 5.59 -4.10
N VAL A 35 1.52 4.93 -3.29
CA VAL A 35 1.79 4.58 -1.90
C VAL A 35 1.37 3.14 -1.64
N CYS A 36 2.11 2.46 -0.78
CA CYS A 36 1.81 1.13 -0.28
C CYS A 36 2.12 1.10 1.21
N VAL A 37 1.12 0.77 2.01
CA VAL A 37 1.22 0.70 3.47
C VAL A 37 1.10 -0.76 3.87
N VAL A 38 2.11 -1.25 4.58
CA VAL A 38 2.22 -2.64 5.01
C VAL A 38 2.42 -2.68 6.50
N LYS A 39 1.57 -3.40 7.23
CA LYS A 39 1.66 -3.54 8.68
C LYS A 39 2.07 -4.96 9.04
N PRO A 40 3.08 -5.18 9.89
CA PRO A 40 3.32 -6.50 10.47
C PRO A 40 2.14 -6.87 11.38
N ILE A 41 1.55 -8.05 11.13
CA ILE A 41 0.44 -8.60 11.95
C ILE A 41 0.89 -9.77 12.82
N SER A 42 2.07 -10.35 12.54
CA SER A 42 2.74 -11.38 13.35
C SER A 42 4.24 -11.36 13.08
N ASP A 43 5.02 -12.15 13.82
CA ASP A 43 6.50 -12.21 13.70
C ASP A 43 6.99 -12.56 12.28
N ASP A 44 6.21 -13.32 11.51
CA ASP A 44 6.54 -13.75 10.16
C ASP A 44 5.50 -13.36 9.11
N THR A 45 4.47 -12.61 9.51
CA THR A 45 3.35 -12.25 8.63
C THR A 45 3.08 -10.75 8.64
N ALA A 46 2.96 -10.17 7.45
CA ALA A 46 2.55 -8.78 7.27
C ALA A 46 1.29 -8.69 6.41
N GLU A 47 0.54 -7.62 6.56
CA GLU A 47 -0.66 -7.34 5.78
C GLU A 47 -0.52 -6.00 5.05
N ILE A 48 -0.91 -5.97 3.78
CA ILE A 48 -1.00 -4.74 3.00
C ILE A 48 -2.35 -4.09 3.35
N PHE A 49 -2.29 -3.00 4.10
CA PHE A 49 -3.47 -2.23 4.52
C PHE A 49 -3.96 -1.29 3.44
N ASN A 50 -3.05 -0.71 2.66
CA ASN A 50 -3.40 0.29 1.67
C ASN A 50 -2.44 0.23 0.48
N VAL A 51 -2.96 0.26 -0.73
CA VAL A 51 -2.18 0.51 -1.94
C VAL A 51 -2.98 1.46 -2.82
N SER A 52 -2.37 2.59 -3.17
CA SER A 52 -3.02 3.64 -3.95
C SER A 52 -2.03 4.26 -4.93
N VAL A 53 -2.50 4.62 -6.10
CA VAL A 53 -1.72 5.27 -7.17
C VAL A 53 -2.49 6.52 -7.58
N SER A 54 -1.77 7.61 -7.83
CA SER A 54 -2.32 8.85 -8.34
C SER A 54 -3.20 8.56 -9.57
N PRO A 55 -4.46 9.02 -9.59
CA PRO A 55 -5.40 8.79 -10.70
C PRO A 55 -4.81 9.10 -12.07
N GLU A 56 -4.04 10.19 -12.14
CA GLU A 56 -3.37 10.66 -13.36
C GLU A 56 -2.27 9.69 -13.87
N HIS A 57 -1.84 8.76 -13.02
CA HIS A 57 -0.73 7.84 -13.27
C HIS A 57 -1.13 6.36 -13.05
N GLN A 58 -2.42 6.06 -12.94
CA GLN A 58 -2.94 4.70 -12.91
C GLN A 58 -2.75 4.00 -14.27
N GLN A 59 -2.83 2.67 -14.31
CA GLN A 59 -2.61 1.83 -15.52
C GLN A 59 -1.21 1.93 -16.16
N GLN A 60 -0.26 2.59 -15.50
CA GLN A 60 1.15 2.67 -15.94
C GLN A 60 2.06 1.65 -15.23
N GLY A 61 1.47 0.69 -14.50
CA GLY A 61 2.21 -0.32 -13.74
C GLY A 61 2.85 0.19 -12.43
N ILE A 62 2.59 1.44 -12.02
CA ILE A 62 3.17 2.04 -10.80
C ILE A 62 2.73 1.30 -9.54
N GLY A 63 1.46 0.90 -9.46
CA GLY A 63 0.93 0.11 -8.34
C GLY A 63 1.71 -1.20 -8.17
N SER A 64 1.94 -1.90 -9.28
CA SER A 64 2.74 -3.12 -9.30
C SER A 64 4.21 -2.86 -8.93
N GLN A 65 4.79 -1.73 -9.29
CA GLN A 65 6.16 -1.38 -8.92
C GLN A 65 6.30 -1.10 -7.42
N VAL A 66 5.42 -0.27 -6.85
CA VAL A 66 5.45 0.04 -5.41
C VAL A 66 5.14 -1.20 -4.58
N LEU A 67 4.22 -2.04 -5.04
CA LEU A 67 3.89 -3.30 -4.38
C LEU A 67 5.08 -4.26 -4.40
N LYS A 68 5.72 -4.49 -5.56
CA LYS A 68 6.92 -5.34 -5.65
C LYS A 68 8.06 -4.81 -4.76
N PHE A 69 8.21 -3.49 -4.70
CA PHE A 69 9.19 -2.88 -3.81
C PHE A 69 8.87 -3.16 -2.34
N ALA A 70 7.63 -2.93 -1.92
CA ALA A 70 7.16 -3.20 -0.56
C ALA A 70 7.37 -4.69 -0.18
N LEU A 71 6.97 -5.61 -1.06
CA LEU A 71 7.16 -7.05 -0.87
C LEU A 71 8.63 -7.43 -0.69
N LYS A 72 9.53 -6.85 -1.48
CA LYS A 72 10.97 -7.09 -1.34
C LYS A 72 11.51 -6.59 0.01
N GLN A 73 11.00 -5.45 0.49
CA GLN A 73 11.43 -4.89 1.77
C GLN A 73 10.95 -5.71 2.96
N VAL A 74 9.69 -6.16 2.96
CA VAL A 74 9.17 -6.98 4.05
C VAL A 74 9.84 -8.36 4.12
N VAL A 75 10.19 -8.95 2.97
CA VAL A 75 11.00 -10.18 2.94
C VAL A 75 12.37 -9.97 3.60
N ASN A 76 13.02 -8.82 3.36
CA ASN A 76 14.29 -8.48 4.03
C ASN A 76 14.14 -8.28 5.55
N GLN A 77 12.92 -8.02 6.02
CA GLN A 77 12.60 -7.87 7.44
C GLN A 77 12.24 -9.19 8.12
N GLY A 78 12.34 -10.32 7.41
CA GLY A 78 12.07 -11.65 7.97
C GLY A 78 10.62 -12.12 7.79
N ILE A 79 9.78 -11.33 7.13
CA ILE A 79 8.40 -11.69 6.83
C ILE A 79 8.38 -12.81 5.77
N LYS A 80 7.65 -13.88 6.06
CA LYS A 80 7.49 -15.06 5.20
C LYS A 80 6.17 -15.04 4.45
N ARG A 81 5.16 -14.37 5.00
CA ARG A 81 3.81 -14.32 4.44
C ARG A 81 3.34 -12.87 4.38
N VAL A 82 2.80 -12.49 3.23
CA VAL A 82 2.14 -11.20 3.06
C VAL A 82 0.70 -11.44 2.68
N GLU A 83 -0.22 -10.86 3.44
CA GLU A 83 -1.65 -10.91 3.19
C GLU A 83 -2.12 -9.59 2.60
N LEU A 84 -3.19 -9.65 1.82
CA LEU A 84 -3.85 -8.48 1.26
C LEU A 84 -5.34 -8.65 1.54
N GLY A 85 -5.82 -7.96 2.57
CA GLY A 85 -7.24 -7.90 2.89
C GLY A 85 -7.96 -6.99 1.89
N THR A 86 -8.61 -7.57 0.89
CA THR A 86 -9.57 -6.80 0.06
C THR A 86 -10.94 -6.86 0.72
N GLY A 87 -11.44 -5.74 1.24
CA GLY A 87 -12.79 -5.66 1.81
C GLY A 87 -13.86 -6.07 0.80
N THR A 88 -14.88 -6.80 1.24
CA THR A 88 -15.94 -7.45 0.44
C THR A 88 -16.91 -6.49 -0.30
N PHE A 89 -16.52 -5.26 -0.61
CA PHE A 89 -17.36 -4.33 -1.38
C PHE A 89 -16.71 -3.94 -2.72
N GLY A 90 -17.02 -4.74 -3.74
CA GLY A 90 -17.62 -4.21 -4.98
C GLY A 90 -16.80 -3.35 -5.94
N TYR A 91 -15.51 -3.09 -5.72
CA TYR A 91 -14.63 -2.60 -6.78
C TYR A 91 -13.55 -3.63 -7.08
N GLN A 92 -13.86 -4.41 -8.12
CA GLN A 92 -12.95 -5.32 -8.80
C GLN A 92 -11.64 -4.60 -9.10
N LEU A 93 -10.52 -5.26 -8.80
CA LEU A 93 -9.15 -4.89 -9.16
C LEU A 93 -9.00 -4.77 -10.69
N THR A 94 -9.56 -3.71 -11.27
CA THR A 94 -9.48 -3.38 -12.72
C THR A 94 -8.38 -2.35 -12.98
N TYR A 95 -7.27 -2.42 -12.23
CA TYR A 95 -6.07 -1.63 -12.51
C TYR A 95 -4.87 -2.55 -12.77
N TYR A 96 -5.03 -3.42 -13.76
CA TYR A 96 -3.94 -4.09 -14.48
C TYR A 96 -3.93 -3.62 -15.93
#